data_AF-A0A1X0ZT46-F1
#
_entry.id   AF-A0A1X0ZT46-F1
#
_cell.length_a   1.000
_cell.length_b   1.000
_cell.length_c   1.000
_cell.angle_alpha   90.00
_cell.angle_beta   90.00
_cell.angle_gamma   90.00
#
_symmetry.space_group_name_H-M   'P 1'
#
loop_
_entity.id
_entity.type
_entity.pdbx_description
1 polymer ?
#
loop_
_entity_poly.entity_id
_entity_poly.type
_entity_poly.pdbx_seq_one_letter_code
_entity_poly.pdbx_strand_id
1 'polypeptide(L)'
;MRYNTGNPVEPDGSDSPFDLHDNSANFDIWANDRTKTSWPDRLGVERKTWHGMEQQVNDWLAAQGFEPVPLAYVDGSPLTVDRPTQLIERDDNLYSVRLPASFPVSLSGSWSTDEPLLVAQVDRSLREDLANGSPYLVDSGIVGYRGRNLREVLDDTVHCVDGSLLQGLINDFKVVRIPHHAVLTSPGITIPNDRVLIVDGKLQLAANSPDGTKLITSASATPSNISIYGDGELDGNKANQSGASTKHTLVFFQDGDEISYQVRRARGNYFPRAIAGSETTGMIYFKSCSNSEISNARGYDYGRECFWLEECSDCEMHNLTTFGGADSWSGFQCHGTRNRASNWLSYNAGASSGSFDTTYGEIHGWIGINNTFTNVINFGHTGKPASHSVATGLIAIGGSRGGTSNICNGIQVGGGTIGLQIVNAQAHNSVDSGIQISDSASDITVSNFRAFNCGLHGVRLSGSSSIHVLLNDIRVQGCAGYAIRADGGIVAEVTGGKCISNTLGFIGVDGTSIVTTSMLRNGSDALFVGQSLVGMVVGTPITINNTNIHTNSRILLQASNAAGASAQPFVQSIGTGQMQIGVAVNATAGAFARIQIM
;
A
#
# COMPACT_ATOMS: atom_id res chain seq x y z
N MET A 1 8.51 -104.64 41.48
CA MET A 1 9.57 -104.31 42.46
C MET A 1 10.56 -103.41 41.74
N ARG A 2 10.95 -102.27 42.32
CA ARG A 2 11.99 -101.40 41.74
C ARG A 2 13.34 -101.75 42.38
N TYR A 3 14.41 -101.70 41.61
CA TYR A 3 15.73 -102.07 42.11
C TYR A 3 16.45 -100.88 42.77
N ASN A 4 16.21 -99.67 42.25
CA ASN A 4 16.76 -98.40 42.72
C ASN A 4 18.24 -98.51 43.07
N THR A 5 19.05 -98.98 42.11
CA THR A 5 20.45 -99.37 42.36
C THR A 5 21.33 -98.21 42.83
N GLY A 6 20.93 -96.96 42.56
CA GLY A 6 21.70 -95.76 42.88
C GLY A 6 22.93 -95.57 41.99
N ASN A 7 23.09 -96.36 40.93
CA ASN A 7 24.20 -96.18 39.98
C ASN A 7 24.14 -94.78 39.35
N PRO A 8 25.27 -94.07 39.22
CA PRO A 8 25.30 -92.77 38.55
C PRO A 8 24.83 -92.84 37.09
N VAL A 9 24.50 -91.68 36.50
CA VAL A 9 24.33 -91.56 35.04
C VAL A 9 25.70 -91.29 34.45
N GLU A 10 26.33 -92.33 33.91
CA GLU A 10 27.60 -92.25 33.18
C GLU A 10 27.40 -91.58 31.81
N PRO A 11 28.48 -91.13 31.13
CA PRO A 11 28.39 -90.44 29.83
C PRO A 11 27.56 -91.18 28.77
N ASP A 12 27.58 -92.51 28.79
CA ASP A 12 26.86 -93.38 27.85
C ASP A 12 25.61 -94.07 28.46
N GLY A 13 25.21 -93.68 29.67
CA GLY A 13 24.12 -94.32 30.43
C GLY A 13 24.59 -95.47 31.34
N SER A 14 23.64 -96.13 32.02
CA SER A 14 23.97 -97.27 32.90
C SER A 14 23.83 -98.60 32.15
N ASP A 15 24.88 -99.42 32.20
CA ASP A 15 24.88 -100.79 31.65
C ASP A 15 24.17 -101.80 32.57
N SER A 16 23.71 -101.37 33.75
CA SER A 16 23.03 -102.25 34.70
C SER A 16 21.66 -102.67 34.19
N PRO A 17 21.36 -103.97 34.07
CA PRO A 17 20.04 -104.44 33.67
C PRO A 17 18.94 -104.05 34.67
N PHE A 18 19.30 -103.79 35.93
CA PHE A 18 18.39 -103.31 36.96
C PHE A 18 17.99 -101.84 36.74
N ASP A 19 18.92 -101.00 36.29
CA ASP A 19 18.62 -99.61 35.93
C ASP A 19 17.77 -99.52 34.66
N LEU A 20 18.00 -100.43 33.71
CA LEU A 20 17.15 -100.54 32.51
C LEU A 20 15.70 -100.86 32.89
N HIS A 21 15.49 -101.78 33.84
CA HIS A 21 14.17 -102.10 34.36
C HIS A 21 13.52 -100.90 35.07
N ASP A 22 14.25 -100.15 35.88
CA ASP A 22 13.69 -98.98 36.57
C ASP A 22 13.42 -97.82 35.61
N ASN A 23 14.29 -97.61 34.62
CA ASN A 23 14.10 -96.61 33.56
C ASN A 23 12.88 -96.91 32.70
N SER A 24 12.64 -98.17 32.33
CA SER A 24 11.48 -98.53 31.50
C SER A 24 10.17 -98.25 32.25
N ALA A 25 10.11 -98.59 33.55
CA ALA A 25 8.95 -98.29 34.40
C ALA A 25 8.77 -96.77 34.65
N ASN A 26 9.86 -96.00 34.75
CA ASN A 26 9.80 -94.54 34.87
C ASN A 26 9.34 -93.87 33.59
N PHE A 27 9.85 -94.33 32.44
CA PHE A 27 9.48 -93.79 31.13
C PHE A 27 8.01 -94.02 30.84
N ASP A 28 7.47 -95.18 31.20
CA ASP A 28 6.03 -95.46 31.05
C ASP A 28 5.18 -94.44 31.82
N ILE A 29 5.56 -94.08 33.04
CA ILE A 29 4.85 -93.06 33.82
C ILE A 29 5.09 -91.65 33.27
N TRP A 30 6.32 -91.29 32.91
CA TRP A 30 6.63 -89.96 32.36
C TRP A 30 5.89 -89.66 31.06
N ALA A 31 5.76 -90.65 30.18
CA ALA A 31 5.15 -90.49 28.86
C ALA A 31 3.63 -90.70 28.90
N ASN A 32 3.14 -91.68 29.66
CA ASN A 32 1.75 -92.13 29.53
C ASN A 32 0.83 -91.74 30.69
N ASP A 33 1.33 -91.33 31.86
CA ASP A 33 0.47 -90.90 32.96
C ASP A 33 -0.20 -89.56 32.64
N ARG A 34 -1.53 -89.51 32.77
CA ARG A 34 -2.37 -88.37 32.36
C ARG A 34 -2.76 -87.47 33.52
N THR A 35 -2.21 -87.71 34.71
CA THR A 35 -2.64 -87.04 35.95
C THR A 35 -1.49 -86.49 36.76
N LYS A 36 -0.34 -87.18 36.78
CA LYS A 36 0.83 -86.73 37.52
C LYS A 36 1.52 -85.62 36.74
N THR A 37 1.84 -84.51 37.40
CA THR A 37 2.61 -83.40 36.81
C THR A 37 4.13 -83.59 36.94
N SER A 38 4.55 -84.47 37.86
CA SER A 38 5.94 -84.89 38.06
C SER A 38 6.03 -86.34 38.53
N TRP A 39 7.16 -86.97 38.27
CA TRP A 39 7.48 -88.31 38.75
C TRP A 39 9.01 -88.49 38.89
N PRO A 40 9.51 -89.26 39.87
CA PRO A 40 10.93 -89.42 40.10
C PRO A 40 11.61 -90.26 39.01
N ASP A 41 12.82 -89.87 38.63
CA ASP A 41 13.71 -90.66 37.79
C ASP A 41 14.29 -91.88 38.54
N ARG A 42 15.15 -92.66 37.88
CA ARG A 42 15.76 -93.85 38.53
C ARG A 42 16.71 -93.50 39.69
N LEU A 43 17.09 -92.23 39.83
CA LEU A 43 17.90 -91.71 40.94
C LEU A 43 17.03 -91.09 42.04
N GLY A 44 15.70 -91.06 41.87
CA GLY A 44 14.77 -90.46 42.81
C GLY A 44 14.56 -88.96 42.63
N VAL A 45 15.01 -88.35 41.53
CA VAL A 45 14.85 -86.91 41.27
C VAL A 45 13.57 -86.66 40.49
N GLU A 46 12.69 -85.80 41.01
CA GLU A 46 11.45 -85.41 40.34
C GLU A 46 11.70 -84.71 39.00
N ARG A 47 11.08 -85.24 37.94
CA ARG A 47 11.05 -84.63 36.60
C ARG A 47 9.61 -84.40 36.17
N LYS A 48 9.37 -83.41 35.32
CA LYS A 48 8.05 -83.18 34.73
C LYS A 48 7.68 -84.34 33.81
N THR A 49 6.46 -84.84 33.96
CA THR A 49 5.84 -85.75 32.98
C THR A 49 5.42 -84.96 31.73
N TRP A 50 5.04 -85.65 30.66
CA TRP A 50 4.46 -85.00 29.48
C TRP A 50 3.19 -84.20 29.83
N HIS A 51 2.29 -84.79 30.63
CA HIS A 51 1.10 -84.10 31.13
C HIS A 51 1.44 -82.83 31.93
N GLY A 52 2.48 -82.86 32.76
CA GLY A 52 2.94 -81.69 33.50
C GLY A 52 3.47 -80.56 32.62
N MET A 53 4.08 -80.88 31.48
CA MET A 53 4.50 -79.88 30.49
C MET A 53 3.28 -79.30 29.74
N GLU A 54 2.31 -80.12 29.34
CA GLU A 54 1.06 -79.67 28.71
C GLU A 54 0.26 -78.74 29.62
N GLN A 55 0.14 -79.09 30.91
CA GLN A 55 -0.54 -78.25 31.90
C GLN A 55 0.14 -76.88 32.03
N GLN A 56 1.47 -76.83 32.07
CA GLN A 56 2.20 -75.57 32.14
C GLN A 56 1.94 -74.67 30.92
N VAL A 57 1.82 -75.25 29.71
CA VAL A 57 1.49 -74.49 28.50
C VAL A 57 0.05 -73.96 28.56
N ASN A 58 -0.90 -74.76 29.04
CA ASN A 58 -2.29 -74.33 29.21
C ASN A 58 -2.42 -73.17 30.21
N ASP A 59 -1.72 -73.26 31.34
CA ASP A 59 -1.72 -72.21 32.37
C ASP A 59 -1.08 -70.91 31.83
N TRP A 60 -0.03 -71.04 31.02
CA TRP A 60 0.61 -69.89 30.36
C TRP A 60 -0.34 -69.21 29.36
N LEU A 61 -1.07 -69.97 28.54
CA LEU A 61 -2.05 -69.44 27.59
C LEU A 61 -3.18 -68.69 28.31
N ALA A 62 -3.68 -69.22 29.43
CA ALA A 62 -4.70 -68.56 30.24
C ALA A 62 -4.23 -67.21 30.82
N ALA A 63 -2.93 -67.06 31.10
CA ALA A 63 -2.35 -65.83 31.64
C ALA A 63 -2.09 -64.74 30.58
N GLN A 64 -2.14 -65.05 29.28
CA GLN A 64 -1.85 -64.07 28.21
C GLN A 64 -2.99 -63.07 27.93
N GLY A 65 -4.15 -63.17 28.59
CA GLY A 65 -5.15 -62.10 28.61
C GLY A 65 -5.82 -61.81 27.26
N PHE A 66 -5.96 -62.80 26.38
CA PHE A 66 -6.85 -62.69 25.22
C PHE A 66 -8.30 -62.60 25.70
N GLU A 67 -8.86 -61.39 25.76
CA GLU A 67 -10.28 -61.14 26.01
C GLU A 67 -10.99 -60.87 24.67
N PRO A 68 -11.47 -61.89 23.95
CA PRO A 68 -12.02 -61.70 22.61
C PRO A 68 -13.36 -60.93 22.59
N VAL A 69 -14.02 -60.77 23.75
CA VAL A 69 -15.35 -60.16 23.84
C VAL A 69 -15.35 -59.07 24.92
N PRO A 70 -15.57 -57.80 24.55
CA PRO A 70 -15.77 -56.71 25.50
C PRO A 70 -17.04 -56.92 26.36
N LEU A 71 -17.04 -56.33 27.56
CA LEU A 71 -18.22 -56.23 28.41
C LEU A 71 -19.17 -55.16 27.87
N ALA A 72 -20.43 -55.48 27.61
CA ALA A 72 -21.41 -54.48 27.19
C ALA A 72 -21.83 -53.58 28.36
N TYR A 73 -21.63 -52.27 28.23
CA TYR A 73 -22.15 -51.28 29.15
C TYR A 73 -23.58 -50.91 28.77
N VAL A 74 -24.53 -51.13 29.67
CA VAL A 74 -25.95 -50.84 29.44
C VAL A 74 -26.40 -49.76 30.43
N ASP A 75 -26.84 -48.62 29.89
CA ASP A 75 -27.34 -47.52 30.72
C ASP A 75 -28.48 -47.99 31.65
N GLY A 76 -28.35 -47.68 32.94
CA GLY A 76 -29.27 -48.11 34.00
C GLY A 76 -29.01 -49.50 34.59
N SER A 77 -28.00 -50.24 34.12
CA SER A 77 -27.64 -51.57 34.64
C SER A 77 -26.21 -51.60 35.19
N PRO A 78 -25.99 -52.04 36.45
CA PRO A 78 -24.64 -52.16 36.99
C PRO A 78 -23.78 -53.16 36.19
N LEU A 79 -22.50 -52.83 36.01
CA LEU A 79 -21.51 -53.68 35.33
C LEU A 79 -20.31 -53.92 36.25
N THR A 80 -19.86 -55.17 36.38
CA THR A 80 -18.66 -55.51 37.14
C THR A 80 -17.51 -55.83 36.20
N VAL A 81 -16.37 -55.18 36.42
CA VAL A 81 -15.12 -55.39 35.68
C VAL A 81 -14.16 -56.12 36.60
N ASP A 82 -13.88 -57.39 36.32
CA ASP A 82 -13.14 -58.29 37.21
C ASP A 82 -11.62 -58.14 37.12
N ARG A 83 -11.11 -57.65 35.99
CA ARG A 83 -9.66 -57.55 35.75
C ARG A 83 -9.27 -56.35 34.90
N PRO A 84 -8.04 -55.81 35.07
CA PRO A 84 -7.55 -54.64 34.32
C PRO A 84 -7.58 -54.78 32.81
N THR A 85 -7.52 -56.01 32.29
CA THR A 85 -7.44 -56.31 30.86
C THR A 85 -8.81 -56.36 30.16
N GLN A 86 -9.92 -56.30 30.91
CA GLN A 86 -11.25 -56.32 30.32
C GLN A 86 -11.58 -54.98 29.67
N LEU A 87 -12.03 -55.05 28.42
CA LEU A 87 -12.58 -53.92 27.69
C LEU A 87 -14.08 -53.83 27.95
N ILE A 88 -14.60 -52.62 27.90
CA ILE A 88 -16.01 -52.27 28.07
C ILE A 88 -16.46 -51.60 26.78
N GLU A 89 -17.55 -52.07 26.17
CA GLU A 89 -18.14 -51.48 24.98
C GLU A 89 -19.38 -50.66 25.35
N ARG A 90 -19.43 -49.40 24.90
CA ARG A 90 -20.60 -48.52 24.99
C ARG A 90 -20.67 -47.67 23.73
N ASP A 91 -21.83 -47.60 23.08
CA ASP A 91 -22.04 -46.78 21.87
C ASP A 91 -20.93 -46.99 20.81
N ASP A 92 -20.61 -48.25 20.52
CA ASP A 92 -19.53 -48.69 19.63
C ASP A 92 -18.11 -48.16 19.97
N ASN A 93 -17.88 -47.71 21.19
CA ASN A 93 -16.57 -47.30 21.71
C ASN A 93 -16.08 -48.27 22.78
N LEU A 94 -14.77 -48.54 22.79
CA LEU A 94 -14.12 -49.37 23.80
C LEU A 94 -13.50 -48.51 24.89
N TYR A 95 -13.69 -48.92 26.13
CA TYR A 95 -13.14 -48.32 27.33
C TYR A 95 -12.41 -49.38 28.16
N SER A 96 -11.46 -48.94 28.98
CA SER A 96 -10.93 -49.73 30.08
C SER A 96 -11.14 -48.96 31.38
N VAL A 97 -11.04 -49.65 32.51
CA VAL A 97 -10.96 -48.98 33.80
C VAL A 97 -9.67 -48.16 33.89
N ARG A 98 -9.77 -46.94 34.40
CA ARG A 98 -8.63 -46.06 34.69
C ARG A 98 -7.80 -46.64 35.81
N LEU A 99 -6.51 -46.82 35.56
CA LEU A 99 -5.56 -47.28 36.58
C LEU A 99 -4.95 -46.08 37.34
N PRO A 100 -4.57 -46.26 38.62
CA PRO A 100 -4.72 -47.47 39.43
C PRO A 100 -6.16 -47.69 39.92
N ALA A 101 -6.61 -48.95 39.90
CA ALA A 101 -7.89 -49.36 40.46
C ALA A 101 -7.74 -50.73 41.16
N SER A 102 -8.57 -50.98 42.18
CA SER A 102 -8.67 -52.29 42.83
C SER A 102 -9.80 -53.08 42.17
N PHE A 103 -9.50 -54.25 41.61
CA PHE A 103 -10.46 -55.09 40.93
C PHE A 103 -11.04 -56.16 41.88
N PRO A 104 -12.33 -56.51 41.77
CA PRO A 104 -13.28 -56.07 40.73
C PRO A 104 -13.79 -54.62 40.94
N VAL A 105 -13.99 -53.89 39.84
CA VAL A 105 -14.58 -52.54 39.83
C VAL A 105 -16.05 -52.64 39.46
N SER A 106 -16.93 -52.04 40.29
CA SER A 106 -18.37 -51.96 40.00
C SER A 106 -18.71 -50.60 39.40
N LEU A 107 -19.20 -50.62 38.17
CA LEU A 107 -19.84 -49.49 37.49
C LEU A 107 -21.33 -49.52 37.81
N SER A 108 -21.89 -48.36 38.14
CA SER A 108 -23.27 -48.18 38.56
C SER A 108 -24.31 -48.39 37.45
N GLY A 109 -23.89 -48.27 36.18
CA GLY A 109 -24.78 -48.17 35.03
C GLY A 109 -25.20 -46.72 34.75
N SER A 110 -24.73 -45.73 35.52
CA SER A 110 -24.98 -44.31 35.29
C SER A 110 -23.74 -43.68 34.64
N TRP A 111 -23.82 -43.36 33.34
CA TRP A 111 -22.66 -42.90 32.57
C TRP A 111 -21.96 -41.70 33.22
N SER A 112 -22.70 -40.69 33.67
CA SER A 112 -22.12 -39.50 34.31
C SER A 112 -21.36 -39.80 35.61
N THR A 113 -21.65 -40.93 36.26
CA THR A 113 -20.94 -41.39 37.47
C THR A 113 -19.77 -42.31 37.12
N ASP A 114 -19.91 -43.12 36.08
CA ASP A 114 -18.96 -44.18 35.73
C ASP A 114 -17.87 -43.71 34.76
N GLU A 115 -18.16 -42.78 33.84
CA GLU A 115 -17.21 -42.24 32.84
C GLU A 115 -15.86 -41.76 33.44
N PRO A 116 -15.81 -41.05 34.59
CA PRO A 116 -14.54 -40.63 35.19
C PRO A 116 -13.64 -41.79 35.63
N LEU A 117 -14.21 -42.98 35.86
CA LEU A 117 -13.50 -44.20 36.23
C LEU A 117 -12.94 -44.93 35.02
N LEU A 118 -13.27 -44.48 33.81
CA LEU A 118 -12.92 -45.13 32.55
C LEU A 118 -11.89 -44.30 31.76
N VAL A 119 -11.24 -44.99 30.82
CA VAL A 119 -10.34 -44.44 29.81
C VAL A 119 -10.77 -45.03 28.47
N ALA A 120 -11.05 -44.18 27.49
CA ALA A 120 -11.30 -44.62 26.13
C ALA A 120 -10.06 -45.32 25.55
N GLN A 121 -10.25 -46.50 24.97
CA GLN A 121 -9.21 -47.31 24.34
C GLN A 121 -9.24 -47.20 22.81
N VAL A 122 -10.15 -46.38 22.28
CA VAL A 122 -10.32 -46.12 20.84
C VAL A 122 -10.25 -44.63 20.56
N ASP A 123 -9.75 -44.28 19.38
CA ASP A 123 -9.64 -42.93 18.85
C ASP A 123 -10.86 -42.52 17.99
N ARG A 124 -11.95 -43.30 18.01
CA ARG A 124 -13.09 -43.13 17.09
C ARG A 124 -13.81 -41.80 17.30
N SER A 125 -14.10 -41.40 18.53
CA SER A 125 -14.70 -40.09 18.83
C SER A 125 -13.79 -38.95 18.37
N LEU A 126 -12.48 -39.04 18.63
CA LEU A 126 -11.50 -38.10 18.11
C LEU A 126 -11.46 -38.07 16.57
N ARG A 127 -11.57 -39.23 15.90
CA ARG A 127 -11.65 -39.33 14.44
C ARG A 127 -12.95 -38.74 13.90
N GLU A 128 -14.07 -38.93 14.57
CA GLU A 128 -15.37 -38.33 14.22
C GLU A 128 -15.33 -36.81 14.41
N ASP A 129 -14.75 -36.32 15.51
CA ASP A 129 -14.52 -34.90 15.76
C ASP A 129 -13.60 -34.27 14.70
N LEU A 130 -12.53 -34.99 14.29
CA LEU A 130 -11.66 -34.58 13.19
C LEU A 130 -12.32 -34.68 11.79
N ALA A 131 -13.30 -35.57 11.60
CA ALA A 131 -13.91 -35.87 10.29
C ALA A 131 -15.20 -35.10 9.98
N ASN A 132 -15.95 -34.65 11.00
CA ASN A 132 -17.26 -33.99 10.84
C ASN A 132 -17.23 -32.57 10.25
N GLY A 133 -16.07 -32.13 9.74
CA GLY A 133 -15.87 -31.13 8.70
C GLY A 133 -17.01 -30.16 8.42
N SER A 134 -17.18 -29.14 9.28
CA SER A 134 -17.98 -27.97 8.92
C SER A 134 -17.32 -27.25 7.72
N PRO A 135 -18.09 -26.69 6.75
CA PRO A 135 -17.54 -26.18 5.48
C PRO A 135 -16.52 -25.03 5.59
N TYR A 136 -16.22 -24.51 6.78
CA TYR A 136 -15.25 -23.43 6.93
C TYR A 136 -14.08 -23.68 7.88
N LEU A 137 -14.08 -24.71 8.73
CA LEU A 137 -12.98 -24.96 9.65
C LEU A 137 -13.00 -26.44 10.04
N VAL A 138 -11.98 -27.20 9.64
CA VAL A 138 -11.63 -28.39 10.43
C VAL A 138 -11.10 -27.88 11.77
N ASP A 139 -11.48 -28.54 12.86
CA ASP A 139 -11.30 -28.16 14.26
C ASP A 139 -9.85 -27.89 14.68
N SER A 140 -9.35 -26.74 14.24
CA SER A 140 -8.06 -26.18 14.60
C SER A 140 -8.03 -25.66 16.05
N GLY A 141 -9.15 -25.74 16.78
CA GLY A 141 -9.24 -25.47 18.21
C GLY A 141 -8.70 -26.62 19.07
N ILE A 142 -8.80 -27.86 18.60
CA ILE A 142 -8.31 -29.07 19.31
C ILE A 142 -6.80 -29.28 19.12
N VAL A 143 -6.21 -28.84 18.00
CA VAL A 143 -4.79 -29.04 17.70
C VAL A 143 -3.94 -27.89 18.26
N GLY A 144 -3.23 -28.13 19.36
CA GLY A 144 -2.28 -27.18 19.95
C GLY A 144 -0.99 -27.02 19.13
N TYR A 145 -0.52 -25.79 18.96
CA TYR A 145 0.79 -25.44 18.40
C TYR A 145 1.46 -24.35 19.26
N ARG A 146 2.58 -24.71 19.92
CA ARG A 146 3.43 -23.76 20.69
C ARG A 146 2.66 -22.86 21.69
N GLY A 147 1.68 -23.42 22.40
CA GLY A 147 0.90 -22.69 23.40
C GLY A 147 -0.26 -21.86 22.85
N ARG A 148 -0.50 -21.93 21.54
CA ARG A 148 -1.69 -21.45 20.83
C ARG A 148 -2.45 -22.64 20.28
N ASN A 149 -3.73 -22.48 19.93
CA ASN A 149 -4.41 -23.45 19.08
C ASN A 149 -4.13 -23.14 17.60
N LEU A 150 -4.25 -24.14 16.72
CA LEU A 150 -4.02 -23.98 15.28
C LEU A 150 -4.97 -22.92 14.68
N ARG A 151 -6.17 -22.71 15.25
CA ARG A 151 -7.10 -21.66 14.84
C ARG A 151 -6.46 -20.27 15.01
N GLU A 152 -5.90 -19.99 16.18
CA GLU A 152 -5.18 -18.74 16.45
C GLU A 152 -4.02 -18.56 15.47
N VAL A 153 -3.33 -19.61 15.08
CA VAL A 153 -2.21 -19.55 14.11
C VAL A 153 -2.71 -19.36 12.67
N LEU A 154 -3.84 -19.95 12.29
CA LEU A 154 -4.46 -19.78 10.98
C LEU A 154 -5.16 -18.43 10.83
N ASP A 155 -5.62 -17.84 11.92
CA ASP A 155 -6.08 -16.44 11.99
C ASP A 155 -4.97 -15.44 11.62
N ASP A 156 -3.69 -15.86 11.62
CA ASP A 156 -2.56 -14.98 11.30
C ASP A 156 -2.47 -14.67 9.79
N THR A 157 -2.87 -15.56 8.87
CA THR A 157 -2.97 -15.29 7.41
C THR A 157 -3.68 -16.43 6.67
N VAL A 158 -4.72 -16.12 5.87
CA VAL A 158 -5.36 -17.08 4.95
C VAL A 158 -5.04 -16.75 3.49
N HIS A 159 -4.84 -17.77 2.64
CA HIS A 159 -4.57 -17.59 1.21
C HIS A 159 -5.84 -17.79 0.38
N CYS A 160 -6.18 -16.81 -0.45
CA CYS A 160 -7.32 -16.86 -1.36
C CYS A 160 -6.87 -17.14 -2.79
N VAL A 161 -7.31 -18.28 -3.35
CA VAL A 161 -7.06 -18.68 -4.75
C VAL A 161 -8.34 -18.75 -5.59
N ASP A 162 -9.49 -18.42 -4.99
CA ASP A 162 -10.81 -18.40 -5.64
C ASP A 162 -11.51 -17.08 -5.32
N GLY A 163 -11.82 -16.29 -6.37
CA GLY A 163 -12.45 -14.98 -6.22
C GLY A 163 -13.83 -15.03 -5.58
N SER A 164 -14.55 -16.15 -5.70
CA SER A 164 -15.89 -16.33 -5.10
C SER A 164 -15.86 -16.41 -3.57
N LEU A 165 -14.73 -16.82 -2.99
CA LEU A 165 -14.54 -16.94 -1.54
C LEU A 165 -13.95 -15.67 -0.91
N LEU A 166 -13.39 -14.78 -1.73
CA LEU A 166 -12.59 -13.64 -1.25
C LEU A 166 -13.32 -12.77 -0.23
N GLN A 167 -14.60 -12.44 -0.47
CA GLN A 167 -15.37 -11.61 0.45
C GLN A 167 -15.60 -12.31 1.80
N GLY A 168 -15.93 -13.60 1.79
CA GLY A 168 -16.12 -14.38 3.02
C GLY A 168 -14.84 -14.42 3.84
N LEU A 169 -13.70 -14.69 3.19
CA LEU A 169 -12.40 -14.71 3.85
C LEU A 169 -12.02 -13.35 4.46
N ILE A 170 -12.33 -12.24 3.79
CA ILE A 170 -12.07 -10.88 4.31
C ILE A 170 -12.91 -10.59 5.56
N ASN A 171 -14.14 -11.11 5.63
CA ASN A 171 -14.99 -10.94 6.80
C ASN A 171 -14.44 -11.73 8.00
N ASP A 172 -14.01 -12.97 7.75
CA ASP A 172 -13.69 -13.94 8.80
C ASP A 172 -12.25 -13.85 9.31
N PHE A 173 -11.30 -13.47 8.45
CA PHE A 173 -9.87 -13.47 8.79
C PHE A 173 -9.27 -12.08 8.86
N LYS A 174 -8.33 -11.88 9.79
CA LYS A 174 -7.63 -10.60 9.97
C LYS A 174 -6.74 -10.26 8.78
N VAL A 175 -6.03 -11.25 8.24
CA VAL A 175 -5.10 -11.09 7.13
C VAL A 175 -5.49 -12.07 6.02
N VAL A 176 -5.81 -11.54 4.84
CA VAL A 176 -6.11 -12.33 3.63
C VAL A 176 -5.04 -12.04 2.59
N ARG A 177 -4.47 -13.09 1.99
CA ARG A 177 -3.44 -12.98 0.95
C ARG A 177 -3.90 -13.58 -0.37
N ILE A 178 -3.79 -12.83 -1.44
CA ILE A 178 -3.90 -13.31 -2.81
C ILE A 178 -2.47 -13.65 -3.27
N PRO A 179 -2.10 -14.94 -3.39
CA PRO A 179 -0.72 -15.33 -3.68
C PRO A 179 -0.32 -15.02 -5.14
N HIS A 180 0.98 -14.93 -5.40
CA HIS A 180 1.54 -14.46 -6.69
C HIS A 180 1.01 -15.15 -7.96
N HIS A 181 0.58 -16.41 -7.86
CA HIS A 181 0.06 -17.20 -8.98
C HIS A 181 -1.45 -17.07 -9.16
N ALA A 182 -2.17 -16.51 -8.19
CA ALA A 182 -3.61 -16.37 -8.23
C ALA A 182 -4.02 -15.17 -9.08
N VAL A 183 -5.04 -15.38 -9.92
CA VAL A 183 -5.72 -14.32 -10.68
C VAL A 183 -7.19 -14.40 -10.31
N LEU A 184 -7.63 -13.49 -9.44
CA LEU A 184 -8.99 -13.45 -8.95
C LEU A 184 -9.79 -12.39 -9.69
N THR A 185 -11.04 -12.71 -10.00
CA THR A 185 -12.02 -11.74 -10.49
C THR A 185 -13.07 -11.50 -9.40
N SER A 186 -13.45 -10.24 -9.17
CA SER A 186 -14.45 -9.87 -8.18
C SER A 186 -15.42 -8.81 -8.72
N PRO A 187 -16.71 -8.85 -8.36
CA PRO A 187 -17.66 -7.75 -8.63
C PRO A 187 -17.39 -6.51 -7.76
N GLY A 188 -16.40 -6.56 -6.86
CA GLY A 188 -16.13 -5.56 -5.84
C GLY A 188 -16.18 -6.19 -4.46
N ILE A 189 -15.26 -5.80 -3.58
CA ILE A 189 -15.20 -6.27 -2.19
C ILE A 189 -15.28 -5.10 -1.21
N THR A 190 -15.84 -5.38 -0.04
CA THR A 190 -15.81 -4.49 1.12
C THR A 190 -14.81 -5.01 2.15
N ILE A 191 -14.01 -4.13 2.74
CA ILE A 191 -13.04 -4.46 3.78
C ILE A 191 -13.55 -3.90 5.12
N PRO A 192 -13.80 -4.74 6.14
CA PRO A 192 -14.06 -4.30 7.51
C PRO A 192 -12.87 -3.58 8.15
N ASN A 193 -13.11 -2.87 9.26
CA ASN A 193 -12.04 -2.29 10.06
C ASN A 193 -11.10 -3.39 10.60
N ASP A 194 -9.86 -3.00 10.93
CA ASP A 194 -8.84 -3.90 11.49
C ASP A 194 -8.54 -5.09 10.57
N ARG A 195 -8.33 -4.81 9.28
CA ARG A 195 -8.09 -5.83 8.25
C ARG A 195 -6.87 -5.52 7.40
N VAL A 196 -6.23 -6.61 6.97
CA VAL A 196 -5.10 -6.58 6.05
C VAL A 196 -5.42 -7.42 4.82
N LEU A 197 -5.31 -6.82 3.64
CA LEU A 197 -5.38 -7.50 2.36
C LEU A 197 -4.00 -7.45 1.68
N ILE A 198 -3.38 -8.61 1.52
CA ILE A 198 -2.11 -8.77 0.81
C ILE A 198 -2.41 -9.19 -0.63
N VAL A 199 -2.00 -8.40 -1.62
CA VAL A 199 -2.20 -8.69 -3.04
C VAL A 199 -0.84 -8.91 -3.70
N ASP A 200 -0.39 -10.17 -3.77
CA ASP A 200 0.82 -10.54 -4.52
C ASP A 200 0.51 -11.08 -5.92
N GLY A 201 -0.68 -11.66 -6.08
CA GLY A 201 -1.23 -12.07 -7.37
C GLY A 201 -1.93 -10.92 -8.08
N LYS A 202 -3.04 -11.23 -8.74
CA LYS A 202 -3.87 -10.24 -9.43
C LYS A 202 -5.29 -10.27 -8.86
N LEU A 203 -5.83 -9.09 -8.51
CA LEU A 203 -7.25 -8.89 -8.24
C LEU A 203 -7.85 -8.00 -9.32
N GLN A 204 -8.80 -8.54 -10.08
CA GLN A 204 -9.38 -7.90 -11.24
C GLN A 204 -10.88 -7.65 -11.05
N LEU A 205 -11.38 -6.53 -11.56
CA LEU A 205 -12.80 -6.24 -11.60
C LEU A 205 -13.55 -7.12 -12.62
N ALA A 206 -14.75 -7.58 -12.28
CA ALA A 206 -15.61 -8.34 -13.18
C ALA A 206 -15.92 -7.57 -14.48
N ALA A 207 -16.03 -8.29 -15.60
CA ALA A 207 -16.41 -7.69 -16.88
C ALA A 207 -17.83 -7.12 -16.82
N ASN A 208 -18.09 -6.06 -17.61
CA ASN A 208 -19.39 -5.37 -17.64
C ASN A 208 -19.91 -4.95 -16.25
N SER A 209 -19.00 -4.50 -15.38
CA SER A 209 -19.38 -4.04 -14.05
C SER A 209 -20.27 -2.80 -14.14
N PRO A 210 -21.31 -2.66 -13.30
CA PRO A 210 -22.19 -1.49 -13.29
C PRO A 210 -21.44 -0.17 -13.11
N ASP A 211 -22.04 0.93 -13.54
CA ASP A 211 -21.51 2.28 -13.28
C ASP A 211 -21.32 2.52 -11.76
N GLY A 212 -20.22 3.17 -11.39
CA GLY A 212 -19.88 3.51 -10.01
C GLY A 212 -19.27 2.37 -9.19
N THR A 213 -19.09 1.19 -9.77
CA THR A 213 -18.49 0.02 -9.11
C THR A 213 -17.08 0.34 -8.61
N LYS A 214 -16.79 -0.13 -7.39
CA LYS A 214 -15.50 -0.03 -6.71
C LYS A 214 -14.94 -1.44 -6.54
N LEU A 215 -13.69 -1.67 -6.96
CA LEU A 215 -13.06 -2.99 -6.75
C LEU A 215 -12.84 -3.26 -5.26
N ILE A 216 -12.42 -2.24 -4.51
CA ILE A 216 -12.23 -2.30 -3.06
C ILE A 216 -12.86 -1.04 -2.44
N THR A 217 -13.68 -1.24 -1.42
CA THR A 217 -14.26 -0.18 -0.60
C THR A 217 -14.30 -0.59 0.88
N SER A 218 -14.65 0.33 1.77
CA SER A 218 -14.92 0.02 3.18
C SER A 218 -16.27 -0.67 3.37
N ALA A 219 -16.36 -1.57 4.36
CA ALA A 219 -17.63 -2.06 4.91
C ALA A 219 -18.25 -1.08 5.95
N SER A 220 -17.42 -0.22 6.54
CA SER A 220 -17.79 0.78 7.55
C SER A 220 -17.94 2.19 6.93
N ALA A 221 -18.84 3.00 7.48
CA ALA A 221 -18.93 4.42 7.13
C ALA A 221 -17.73 5.25 7.64
N THR A 222 -17.04 4.75 8.66
CA THR A 222 -15.80 5.30 9.22
C THR A 222 -14.74 4.19 9.20
N PRO A 223 -14.13 3.91 8.04
CA PRO A 223 -13.10 2.89 7.93
C PRO A 223 -11.92 3.22 8.84
N SER A 224 -11.40 2.24 9.56
CA SER A 224 -10.21 2.45 10.38
C SER A 224 -9.27 1.25 10.38
N ASN A 225 -7.97 1.51 10.42
CA ASN A 225 -6.92 0.49 10.54
C ASN A 225 -7.04 -0.58 9.44
N ILE A 226 -7.01 -0.13 8.18
CA ILE A 226 -7.10 -1.00 7.00
C ILE A 226 -5.79 -0.89 6.20
N SER A 227 -5.17 -2.02 5.91
CA SER A 227 -3.95 -2.08 5.09
C SER A 227 -4.16 -2.92 3.83
N ILE A 228 -3.82 -2.37 2.67
CA ILE A 228 -3.85 -3.08 1.39
C ILE A 228 -2.46 -2.96 0.77
N TYR A 229 -1.67 -4.03 0.73
CA TYR A 229 -0.30 -4.00 0.21
C TYR A 229 0.05 -5.26 -0.57
N GLY A 230 1.17 -5.27 -1.28
CA GLY A 230 1.72 -6.48 -1.90
C GLY A 230 2.35 -6.25 -3.25
N ASP A 231 3.09 -7.25 -3.73
CA ASP A 231 3.85 -7.15 -4.98
C ASP A 231 3.01 -7.40 -6.24
N GLY A 232 1.70 -7.53 -6.10
CA GLY A 232 0.77 -7.90 -7.14
C GLY A 232 0.20 -6.72 -7.92
N GLU A 233 -1.05 -6.91 -8.37
CA GLU A 233 -1.73 -5.97 -9.25
C GLU A 233 -3.24 -5.88 -8.94
N LEU A 234 -3.75 -4.65 -8.89
CA LEU A 234 -5.17 -4.34 -9.04
C LEU A 234 -5.47 -3.95 -10.49
N ASP A 235 -6.49 -4.55 -11.09
CA ASP A 235 -6.84 -4.33 -12.50
C ASP A 235 -8.34 -4.02 -12.65
N GLY A 236 -8.68 -2.86 -13.19
CA GLY A 236 -10.07 -2.47 -13.45
C GLY A 236 -10.71 -3.17 -14.63
N ASN A 237 -9.94 -4.01 -15.34
CA ASN A 237 -10.40 -4.79 -16.48
C ASN A 237 -10.93 -3.92 -17.63
N LYS A 238 -10.31 -2.75 -17.84
CA LYS A 238 -10.74 -1.70 -18.80
C LYS A 238 -11.23 -2.25 -20.14
N ALA A 239 -10.48 -3.20 -20.71
CA ALA A 239 -10.76 -3.78 -22.03
C ALA A 239 -12.09 -4.53 -22.11
N ASN A 240 -12.61 -5.00 -20.97
CA ASN A 240 -13.88 -5.73 -20.87
C ASN A 240 -14.96 -4.91 -20.14
N GLN A 241 -14.74 -3.60 -20.00
CA GLN A 241 -15.77 -2.66 -19.54
C GLN A 241 -16.36 -1.90 -20.73
N SER A 242 -17.61 -1.48 -20.59
CA SER A 242 -18.32 -0.75 -21.64
C SER A 242 -19.33 0.23 -21.04
N GLY A 243 -19.82 1.14 -21.90
CA GLY A 243 -20.81 2.15 -21.55
C GLY A 243 -20.22 3.55 -21.53
N ALA A 244 -20.82 4.45 -22.30
CA ALA A 244 -20.32 5.82 -22.48
C ALA A 244 -20.32 6.66 -21.19
N SER A 245 -21.17 6.30 -20.22
CA SER A 245 -21.29 6.95 -18.90
C SER A 245 -20.71 6.12 -17.74
N THR A 246 -20.20 4.92 -18.01
CA THR A 246 -19.73 3.99 -16.97
C THR A 246 -18.37 4.45 -16.44
N LYS A 247 -18.23 4.50 -15.11
CA LYS A 247 -16.97 4.77 -14.42
C LYS A 247 -16.72 3.82 -13.26
N HIS A 248 -15.46 3.46 -13.05
CA HIS A 248 -15.03 2.56 -11.98
C HIS A 248 -13.82 3.11 -11.23
N THR A 249 -13.74 2.73 -9.96
CA THR A 249 -12.64 3.03 -9.05
C THR A 249 -12.06 1.72 -8.52
N LEU A 250 -10.74 1.64 -8.37
CA LEU A 250 -10.14 0.42 -7.85
C LEU A 250 -10.15 0.41 -6.32
N VAL A 251 -9.76 1.52 -5.70
CA VAL A 251 -9.77 1.63 -4.24
C VAL A 251 -10.45 2.93 -3.87
N PHE A 252 -11.46 2.85 -3.02
CA PHE A 252 -12.17 4.00 -2.48
C PHE A 252 -12.34 3.90 -0.96
N PHE A 253 -11.87 4.91 -0.25
CA PHE A 253 -12.15 5.10 1.16
C PHE A 253 -12.63 6.52 1.39
N GLN A 254 -13.65 6.66 2.24
CA GLN A 254 -14.22 7.94 2.63
C GLN A 254 -14.30 8.01 4.15
N ASP A 255 -14.00 9.18 4.73
CA ASP A 255 -14.13 9.46 6.16
C ASP A 255 -13.35 8.44 7.03
N GLY A 256 -12.19 7.99 6.51
CA GLY A 256 -11.37 6.94 7.10
C GLY A 256 -10.17 7.44 7.88
N ASP A 257 -9.66 6.62 8.79
CA ASP A 257 -8.46 6.90 9.58
C ASP A 257 -7.49 5.71 9.54
N GLU A 258 -6.19 5.97 9.47
CA GLU A 258 -5.17 4.90 9.43
C GLU A 258 -5.39 3.88 8.28
N ILE A 259 -5.58 4.39 7.06
CA ILE A 259 -5.73 3.58 5.84
C ILE A 259 -4.43 3.58 5.04
N SER A 260 -3.87 2.41 4.75
CA SER A 260 -2.63 2.30 3.96
C SER A 260 -2.85 1.52 2.66
N TYR A 261 -2.37 2.09 1.55
CA TYR A 261 -2.36 1.45 0.23
C TYR A 261 -0.93 1.38 -0.34
N GLN A 262 -0.46 0.16 -0.62
CA GLN A 262 0.87 -0.14 -1.13
C GLN A 262 0.91 -1.35 -2.08
N VAL A 263 -0.11 -1.51 -2.92
CA VAL A 263 -0.08 -2.54 -3.98
C VAL A 263 0.79 -2.04 -5.13
N ARG A 264 1.78 -2.84 -5.52
CA ARG A 264 2.83 -2.43 -6.46
C ARG A 264 2.30 -1.89 -7.79
N ARG A 265 1.17 -2.41 -8.29
CA ARG A 265 0.56 -1.99 -9.56
C ARG A 265 -0.95 -1.80 -9.43
N ALA A 266 -1.43 -0.71 -9.99
CA ALA A 266 -2.85 -0.48 -10.28
C ALA A 266 -3.00 -0.07 -11.74
N ARG A 267 -3.95 -0.65 -12.46
CA ARG A 267 -4.13 -0.34 -13.88
C ARG A 267 -5.54 -0.48 -14.40
N GLY A 268 -5.76 0.10 -15.58
CA GLY A 268 -6.93 -0.20 -16.40
C GLY A 268 -8.24 0.11 -15.69
N ASN A 269 -8.29 1.21 -14.93
CA ASN A 269 -9.57 1.69 -14.41
C ASN A 269 -10.39 2.23 -15.60
N TYR A 270 -11.64 1.80 -15.70
CA TYR A 270 -12.51 2.29 -16.74
C TYR A 270 -13.15 3.60 -16.31
N PHE A 271 -12.68 4.70 -16.89
CA PHE A 271 -13.28 6.01 -16.75
C PHE A 271 -13.07 6.72 -18.10
N PRO A 272 -14.05 6.67 -19.01
CA PRO A 272 -13.94 7.30 -20.33
C PRO A 272 -13.79 8.80 -20.21
N ARG A 273 -12.94 9.39 -21.06
CA ARG A 273 -12.70 10.84 -21.00
C ARG A 273 -13.94 11.72 -21.25
N ALA A 274 -14.91 11.21 -22.00
CA ALA A 274 -16.14 11.92 -22.36
C ALA A 274 -16.97 12.40 -21.14
N ILE A 275 -16.77 11.79 -19.97
CA ILE A 275 -17.56 12.06 -18.75
C ILE A 275 -16.75 12.72 -17.63
N ALA A 276 -15.50 13.10 -17.90
CA ALA A 276 -14.61 13.59 -16.85
C ALA A 276 -14.98 14.97 -16.27
N GLY A 277 -15.85 15.73 -16.94
CA GLY A 277 -16.28 17.06 -16.48
C GLY A 277 -17.38 17.08 -15.41
N SER A 278 -18.05 15.95 -15.09
CA SER A 278 -19.30 15.95 -14.30
C SER A 278 -19.25 15.23 -12.95
N GLU A 279 -18.13 14.57 -12.61
CA GLU A 279 -18.06 13.65 -11.45
C GLU A 279 -16.87 13.96 -10.54
N THR A 280 -16.64 13.21 -9.46
CA THR A 280 -15.42 13.29 -8.61
C THR A 280 -15.01 11.88 -8.15
N THR A 281 -14.15 11.20 -8.91
CA THR A 281 -13.53 9.94 -8.46
C THR A 281 -12.23 9.61 -9.19
N GLY A 282 -11.28 8.97 -8.51
CA GLY A 282 -10.01 8.50 -9.07
C GLY A 282 -9.90 6.98 -9.20
N MET A 283 -8.71 6.49 -9.58
CA MET A 283 -8.40 5.06 -9.59
C MET A 283 -8.10 4.55 -8.17
N ILE A 284 -7.18 5.20 -7.45
CA ILE A 284 -6.93 5.00 -6.02
C ILE A 284 -7.28 6.32 -5.32
N TYR A 285 -8.37 6.31 -4.56
CA TYR A 285 -9.05 7.54 -4.16
C TYR A 285 -9.45 7.51 -2.68
N PHE A 286 -8.81 8.37 -1.89
CA PHE A 286 -9.18 8.61 -0.49
C PHE A 286 -9.84 9.98 -0.39
N LYS A 287 -11.00 10.04 0.26
CA LYS A 287 -11.76 11.26 0.48
C LYS A 287 -11.97 11.50 1.96
N SER A 288 -11.70 12.71 2.46
CA SER A 288 -11.90 13.08 3.86
C SER A 288 -11.20 12.12 4.85
N CYS A 289 -10.10 11.50 4.44
CA CYS A 289 -9.37 10.56 5.28
C CYS A 289 -8.28 11.28 6.08
N SER A 290 -7.98 10.75 7.27
CA SER A 290 -6.90 11.21 8.13
C SER A 290 -5.83 10.15 8.35
N ASN A 291 -4.60 10.57 8.68
CA ASN A 291 -3.50 9.68 9.09
C ASN A 291 -3.30 8.48 8.14
N SER A 292 -3.50 8.71 6.84
CA SER A 292 -3.58 7.64 5.83
C SER A 292 -2.47 7.80 4.79
N GLU A 293 -2.16 6.71 4.09
CA GLU A 293 -0.98 6.61 3.23
C GLU A 293 -1.30 5.95 1.88
N ILE A 294 -0.76 6.53 0.81
CA ILE A 294 -0.66 5.90 -0.51
C ILE A 294 0.83 5.87 -0.91
N SER A 295 1.46 4.70 -0.92
CA SER A 295 2.90 4.63 -1.19
C SER A 295 3.34 3.45 -2.04
N ASN A 296 4.57 3.55 -2.58
CA ASN A 296 5.29 2.46 -3.25
C ASN A 296 4.52 1.79 -4.43
N ALA A 297 3.65 2.55 -5.10
CA ALA A 297 2.75 2.03 -6.12
C ALA A 297 2.99 2.65 -7.50
N ARG A 298 2.60 1.90 -8.54
CA ARG A 298 2.65 2.32 -9.94
C ARG A 298 1.27 2.25 -10.59
N GLY A 299 0.86 3.35 -11.22
CA GLY A 299 -0.42 3.46 -11.91
C GLY A 299 -0.30 3.48 -13.43
N TYR A 300 -1.13 2.71 -14.14
CA TYR A 300 -1.07 2.58 -15.60
C TYR A 300 -2.44 2.70 -16.26
N ASP A 301 -2.52 3.41 -17.39
CA ASP A 301 -3.74 3.54 -18.22
C ASP A 301 -4.99 3.84 -17.39
N TYR A 302 -4.84 4.80 -16.49
CA TYR A 302 -5.92 5.32 -15.68
C TYR A 302 -6.77 6.31 -16.51
N GLY A 303 -8.03 6.47 -16.16
CA GLY A 303 -8.97 7.35 -16.86
C GLY A 303 -9.05 8.76 -16.28
N ARG A 304 -9.28 8.94 -14.98
CA ARG A 304 -9.33 10.28 -14.37
C ARG A 304 -8.05 10.60 -13.60
N GLU A 305 -8.11 10.79 -12.29
CA GLU A 305 -6.93 10.89 -11.43
C GLU A 305 -6.41 9.49 -11.06
N CYS A 306 -5.10 9.30 -11.11
CA CYS A 306 -4.50 8.00 -10.79
C CYS A 306 -4.47 7.75 -9.27
N PHE A 307 -3.78 8.63 -8.54
CA PHE A 307 -3.74 8.62 -7.08
C PHE A 307 -4.29 9.95 -6.56
N TRP A 308 -5.31 9.88 -5.72
CA TRP A 308 -6.05 11.06 -5.28
C TRP A 308 -6.34 11.03 -3.79
N LEU A 309 -5.82 12.02 -3.08
CA LEU A 309 -6.29 12.45 -1.76
C LEU A 309 -7.18 13.68 -1.93
N GLU A 310 -8.48 13.57 -1.61
CA GLU A 310 -9.40 14.71 -1.59
C GLU A 310 -9.79 15.07 -0.17
N GLU A 311 -9.63 16.34 0.20
CA GLU A 311 -10.05 16.84 1.53
C GLU A 311 -9.45 16.03 2.70
N CYS A 312 -8.27 15.45 2.49
CA CYS A 312 -7.60 14.61 3.48
C CYS A 312 -6.69 15.45 4.40
N SER A 313 -6.43 14.95 5.60
CA SER A 313 -5.54 15.61 6.55
C SER A 313 -4.50 14.70 7.15
N ASP A 314 -3.27 15.21 7.32
CA ASP A 314 -2.18 14.45 7.94
C ASP A 314 -1.87 13.13 7.20
N CYS A 315 -2.10 13.11 5.88
CA CYS A 315 -1.88 11.95 5.02
C CYS A 315 -0.56 12.03 4.26
N GLU A 316 -0.03 10.88 3.85
CA GLU A 316 1.19 10.78 3.08
C GLU A 316 0.96 10.14 1.71
N MET A 317 1.59 10.70 0.68
CA MET A 317 1.53 10.13 -0.67
C MET A 317 2.94 10.12 -1.27
N HIS A 318 3.61 8.96 -1.34
CA HIS A 318 5.04 8.94 -1.65
C HIS A 318 5.56 7.72 -2.43
N ASN A 319 6.69 7.89 -3.13
CA ASN A 319 7.31 6.85 -3.98
C ASN A 319 6.36 6.32 -5.06
N LEU A 320 5.69 7.21 -5.77
CA LEU A 320 4.66 6.86 -6.74
C LEU A 320 5.08 7.15 -8.17
N THR A 321 4.67 6.28 -9.10
CA THR A 321 4.87 6.48 -10.54
C THR A 321 3.57 6.33 -11.32
N THR A 322 3.28 7.23 -12.27
CA THR A 322 2.10 7.15 -13.13
C THR A 322 2.45 7.15 -14.61
N PHE A 323 1.71 6.36 -15.38
CA PHE A 323 1.80 6.26 -16.83
C PHE A 323 0.40 6.48 -17.43
N GLY A 324 0.16 7.68 -17.95
CA GLY A 324 -1.12 8.07 -18.51
C GLY A 324 -1.46 7.30 -19.79
N GLY A 325 -2.75 7.00 -19.95
CA GLY A 325 -3.35 6.45 -21.17
C GLY A 325 -4.21 7.47 -21.93
N ALA A 326 -4.93 7.03 -22.95
CA ALA A 326 -5.74 7.90 -23.81
C ALA A 326 -6.83 8.67 -23.05
N ASP A 327 -7.39 8.04 -22.01
CA ASP A 327 -8.45 8.65 -21.21
C ASP A 327 -7.94 9.51 -20.06
N SER A 328 -6.66 9.32 -19.67
CA SER A 328 -6.09 9.83 -18.42
C SER A 328 -6.30 11.34 -18.19
N TRP A 329 -6.49 11.74 -16.93
CA TRP A 329 -6.37 13.12 -16.49
C TRP A 329 -5.07 13.30 -15.73
N SER A 330 -5.12 13.57 -14.42
CA SER A 330 -3.94 13.88 -13.62
C SER A 330 -3.29 12.62 -13.06
N GLY A 331 -1.96 12.59 -13.06
CA GLY A 331 -1.23 11.52 -12.37
C GLY A 331 -1.47 11.55 -10.87
N PHE A 332 -1.29 12.71 -10.25
CA PHE A 332 -1.40 12.86 -8.81
C PHE A 332 -2.36 13.98 -8.45
N GLN A 333 -3.11 13.81 -7.37
CA GLN A 333 -3.92 14.88 -6.86
C GLN A 333 -3.95 14.83 -5.32
N CYS A 334 -3.45 15.86 -4.65
CA CYS A 334 -3.36 15.88 -3.19
C CYS A 334 -3.99 17.15 -2.62
N HIS A 335 -5.18 17.02 -2.02
CA HIS A 335 -5.94 18.12 -1.45
C HIS A 335 -6.12 17.97 0.05
N GLY A 336 -6.16 19.11 0.74
CA GLY A 336 -6.56 19.18 2.15
C GLY A 336 -5.52 19.92 3.00
N THR A 337 -5.14 19.36 4.15
CA THR A 337 -4.25 20.06 5.08
C THR A 337 -3.18 19.15 5.70
N ARG A 338 -1.97 19.66 5.91
CA ARG A 338 -0.86 18.94 6.54
C ARG A 338 -0.49 17.61 5.87
N ASN A 339 -0.86 17.44 4.59
CA ASN A 339 -0.45 16.27 3.82
C ASN A 339 1.02 16.41 3.38
N ARG A 340 1.71 15.27 3.29
CA ARG A 340 3.09 15.18 2.80
C ARG A 340 3.17 14.36 1.53
N ALA A 341 4.01 14.80 0.61
CA ALA A 341 4.22 14.14 -0.65
C ALA A 341 5.71 14.02 -0.97
N SER A 342 6.14 12.88 -1.52
CA SER A 342 7.52 12.79 -2.02
C SER A 342 7.73 11.77 -3.13
N ASN A 343 8.77 11.99 -3.94
CA ASN A 343 9.23 11.07 -4.98
C ASN A 343 8.13 10.69 -5.98
N TRP A 344 7.50 11.71 -6.56
CA TRP A 344 6.46 11.54 -7.58
C TRP A 344 7.05 11.60 -8.98
N LEU A 345 6.66 10.65 -9.81
CA LEU A 345 7.06 10.59 -11.21
C LEU A 345 5.84 10.35 -12.10
N SER A 346 5.52 11.27 -12.99
CA SER A 346 4.42 11.10 -13.95
C SER A 346 4.90 11.19 -15.39
N TYR A 347 4.41 10.25 -16.21
CA TYR A 347 4.62 10.21 -17.64
C TYR A 347 3.30 10.30 -18.40
N ASN A 348 3.25 11.18 -19.41
CA ASN A 348 2.19 11.22 -20.41
C ASN A 348 0.77 11.30 -19.82
N ALA A 349 0.62 11.96 -18.67
CA ALA A 349 -0.71 12.24 -18.13
C ALA A 349 -1.52 13.03 -19.17
N GLY A 350 -2.81 12.72 -19.30
CA GLY A 350 -3.64 13.45 -20.25
C GLY A 350 -3.79 14.89 -19.82
N ALA A 351 -4.24 15.19 -18.60
CA ALA A 351 -4.29 16.55 -18.07
C ALA A 351 -2.92 16.95 -17.49
N SER A 352 -2.80 17.15 -16.17
CA SER A 352 -1.54 17.55 -15.54
C SER A 352 -0.72 16.34 -15.07
N SER A 353 0.59 16.52 -14.78
CA SER A 353 1.29 15.51 -13.97
C SER A 353 0.60 15.35 -12.62
N GLY A 354 0.04 16.45 -12.10
CA GLY A 354 -0.77 16.45 -10.91
C GLY A 354 -0.92 17.83 -10.28
N SER A 355 -1.54 17.84 -9.11
CA SER A 355 -1.64 19.02 -8.26
C SER A 355 -1.35 18.71 -6.80
N PHE A 356 -0.73 19.67 -6.13
CA PHE A 356 -0.57 19.71 -4.69
C PHE A 356 -1.35 20.90 -4.13
N ASP A 357 -2.59 20.62 -3.72
CA ASP A 357 -3.61 21.56 -3.25
C ASP A 357 -3.79 21.43 -1.73
N THR A 358 -2.67 21.37 -1.02
CA THR A 358 -2.63 21.15 0.42
C THR A 358 -2.14 22.41 1.12
N THR A 359 -2.84 22.84 2.16
CA THR A 359 -2.42 23.93 3.06
C THR A 359 -1.57 23.39 4.21
N TYR A 360 -0.48 24.06 4.56
CA TYR A 360 0.53 23.57 5.53
C TYR A 360 1.15 22.22 5.12
N GLY A 361 1.25 21.97 3.82
CA GLY A 361 1.75 20.73 3.25
C GLY A 361 3.21 20.82 2.83
N GLU A 362 3.80 19.65 2.60
CA GLU A 362 5.19 19.51 2.17
C GLU A 362 5.26 18.59 0.95
N ILE A 363 5.97 19.00 -0.10
CA ILE A 363 6.26 18.14 -1.24
C ILE A 363 7.74 18.17 -1.64
N HIS A 364 8.33 16.99 -1.80
CA HIS A 364 9.75 16.83 -2.11
C HIS A 364 9.99 15.85 -3.27
N GLY A 365 10.65 16.31 -4.33
CA GLY A 365 11.00 15.44 -5.45
C GLY A 365 9.78 15.08 -6.31
N TRP A 366 9.42 15.95 -7.24
CA TRP A 366 8.32 15.71 -8.18
C TRP A 366 8.78 15.98 -9.60
N ILE A 367 8.74 14.93 -10.42
CA ILE A 367 9.08 14.96 -11.83
C ILE A 367 7.83 14.70 -12.67
N GLY A 368 7.42 15.68 -13.47
CA GLY A 368 6.32 15.56 -14.44
C GLY A 368 6.85 15.62 -15.87
N ILE A 369 6.42 14.68 -16.72
CA ILE A 369 6.97 14.51 -18.07
C ILE A 369 5.86 14.37 -19.11
N ASN A 370 5.87 15.25 -20.12
CA ASN A 370 5.10 15.17 -21.36
C ASN A 370 3.57 15.05 -21.18
N ASN A 371 2.98 15.85 -20.31
CA ASN A 371 1.53 15.86 -20.17
C ASN A 371 0.82 16.49 -21.38
N THR A 372 -0.43 16.10 -21.64
CA THR A 372 -1.10 16.40 -22.93
C THR A 372 -1.84 17.74 -22.89
N PHE A 373 -2.52 18.07 -21.80
CA PHE A 373 -3.38 19.25 -21.64
C PHE A 373 -3.04 19.94 -20.32
N THR A 374 -3.10 21.27 -20.21
CA THR A 374 -2.82 22.02 -18.96
C THR A 374 -1.36 21.98 -18.46
N ASN A 375 -1.10 22.54 -17.29
CA ASN A 375 0.24 22.69 -16.72
C ASN A 375 0.80 21.35 -16.24
N VAL A 376 2.13 21.23 -16.22
CA VAL A 376 2.77 19.99 -15.75
C VAL A 376 2.53 19.84 -14.26
N ILE A 377 3.01 20.79 -13.46
CA ILE A 377 2.93 20.80 -11.99
C ILE A 377 2.03 21.95 -11.55
N ASN A 378 1.02 21.65 -10.72
CA ASN A 378 0.09 22.64 -10.20
C ASN A 378 0.16 22.73 -8.67
N PHE A 379 0.03 23.96 -8.17
CA PHE A 379 -0.16 24.29 -6.77
C PHE A 379 -1.40 25.16 -6.63
N GLY A 380 -2.46 24.60 -6.05
CA GLY A 380 -3.68 25.33 -5.78
C GLY A 380 -4.65 25.34 -6.96
N HIS A 381 -5.88 24.94 -6.68
CA HIS A 381 -7.05 25.13 -7.54
C HIS A 381 -7.98 26.19 -6.95
N THR A 382 -8.95 26.67 -7.74
CA THR A 382 -10.00 27.57 -7.24
C THR A 382 -10.68 26.96 -6.00
N GLY A 383 -10.59 27.64 -4.87
CA GLY A 383 -11.15 27.19 -3.58
C GLY A 383 -10.33 26.12 -2.85
N LYS A 384 -9.21 25.65 -3.43
CA LYS A 384 -8.35 24.60 -2.85
C LYS A 384 -6.88 25.05 -2.92
N PRO A 385 -6.45 26.00 -2.07
CA PRO A 385 -5.13 26.63 -2.17
C PRO A 385 -4.00 25.75 -1.61
N ALA A 386 -2.77 26.01 -2.05
CA ALA A 386 -1.56 25.37 -1.54
C ALA A 386 -0.86 26.23 -0.46
N SER A 387 -1.63 26.93 0.37
CA SER A 387 -1.11 28.00 1.23
C SER A 387 -0.19 27.50 2.34
N HIS A 388 0.81 28.29 2.69
CA HIS A 388 1.78 27.99 3.75
C HIS A 388 2.51 26.65 3.58
N SER A 389 2.64 26.19 2.33
CA SER A 389 3.26 24.93 1.99
C SER A 389 4.68 25.13 1.45
N VAL A 390 5.46 24.06 1.47
CA VAL A 390 6.83 24.04 0.94
C VAL A 390 6.96 22.98 -0.14
N ALA A 391 7.48 23.36 -1.29
CA ALA A 391 7.73 22.50 -2.42
C ALA A 391 9.20 22.54 -2.83
N THR A 392 9.84 21.37 -2.89
CA THR A 392 11.28 21.27 -3.19
C THR A 392 11.60 20.21 -4.24
N GLY A 393 12.63 20.46 -5.06
CA GLY A 393 13.12 19.44 -6.00
C GLY A 393 12.13 19.12 -7.12
N LEU A 394 11.57 20.16 -7.74
CA LEU A 394 10.55 20.02 -8.79
C LEU A 394 11.21 20.00 -10.18
N ILE A 395 10.76 19.12 -11.07
CA ILE A 395 11.22 19.05 -12.44
C ILE A 395 10.00 18.88 -13.37
N ALA A 396 9.65 19.93 -14.09
CA ALA A 396 8.63 19.92 -15.13
C ALA A 396 9.29 19.81 -16.52
N ILE A 397 8.98 18.77 -17.28
CA ILE A 397 9.54 18.54 -18.62
C ILE A 397 8.41 18.43 -19.64
N GLY A 398 8.42 19.33 -20.61
CA GLY A 398 7.44 19.38 -21.69
C GLY A 398 6.10 19.97 -21.26
N GLY A 399 5.11 19.78 -22.12
CA GLY A 399 3.73 20.26 -22.01
C GLY A 399 3.16 20.37 -23.43
N SER A 400 1.97 19.83 -23.68
CA SER A 400 1.28 19.78 -24.97
C SER A 400 1.84 18.79 -26.02
N ARG A 401 1.22 17.60 -26.04
CA ARG A 401 1.25 16.67 -27.19
C ARG A 401 0.08 16.85 -28.16
N GLY A 402 -0.73 17.91 -28.03
CA GLY A 402 -1.72 18.25 -29.06
C GLY A 402 -2.90 19.09 -28.58
N GLY A 403 -3.27 20.09 -29.39
CA GLY A 403 -4.65 20.57 -29.52
C GLY A 403 -5.09 21.75 -28.64
N THR A 404 -5.17 22.91 -29.29
CA THR A 404 -6.08 24.06 -29.08
C THR A 404 -6.04 24.93 -27.81
N SER A 405 -5.49 24.52 -26.67
CA SER A 405 -5.23 25.46 -25.55
C SER A 405 -3.73 25.77 -25.40
N ASN A 406 -3.30 26.86 -26.00
CA ASN A 406 -1.89 27.27 -26.16
C ASN A 406 -1.18 27.72 -24.86
N ILE A 407 -1.68 27.37 -23.67
CA ILE A 407 -1.13 27.80 -22.39
C ILE A 407 -0.90 26.58 -21.50
N CYS A 408 0.31 26.01 -21.55
CA CYS A 408 0.74 24.95 -20.64
C CYS A 408 2.04 25.42 -19.96
N ASN A 409 1.95 25.72 -18.66
CA ASN A 409 3.10 26.10 -17.87
C ASN A 409 3.85 24.86 -17.35
N GLY A 410 5.15 25.00 -17.11
CA GLY A 410 5.91 23.98 -16.39
C GLY A 410 5.39 23.85 -14.97
N ILE A 411 5.39 24.96 -14.24
CA ILE A 411 4.85 25.06 -12.88
C ILE A 411 3.78 26.15 -12.84
N GLN A 412 2.67 25.88 -12.17
CA GLN A 412 1.59 26.83 -11.97
C GLN A 412 1.30 26.99 -10.47
N VAL A 413 1.21 28.24 -10.02
CA VAL A 413 0.62 28.61 -8.73
C VAL A 413 -0.75 29.23 -9.00
N GLY A 414 -1.80 28.59 -8.51
CA GLY A 414 -3.19 29.02 -8.62
C GLY A 414 -3.52 30.19 -7.70
N GLY A 415 -4.51 30.99 -8.10
CA GLY A 415 -4.96 32.15 -7.34
C GLY A 415 -5.52 31.77 -5.97
N GLY A 416 -5.35 32.67 -4.98
CA GLY A 416 -5.73 32.43 -3.58
C GLY A 416 -4.72 31.63 -2.77
N THR A 417 -3.63 31.15 -3.39
CA THR A 417 -2.50 30.54 -2.67
C THR A 417 -1.66 31.64 -2.02
N ILE A 418 -1.37 31.49 -0.73
CA ILE A 418 -0.63 32.47 0.07
C ILE A 418 0.55 31.80 0.78
N GLY A 419 1.73 32.41 0.76
CA GLY A 419 2.86 31.93 1.57
C GLY A 419 3.48 30.62 1.09
N LEU A 420 3.29 30.25 -0.18
CA LEU A 420 3.91 29.06 -0.77
C LEU A 420 5.40 29.31 -1.05
N GLN A 421 6.24 28.35 -0.67
CA GLN A 421 7.68 28.38 -0.96
C GLN A 421 8.03 27.29 -1.97
N ILE A 422 8.65 27.68 -3.09
CA ILE A 422 9.17 26.76 -4.11
C ILE A 422 10.69 26.90 -4.15
N VAL A 423 11.40 25.80 -3.89
CA VAL A 423 12.88 25.79 -3.79
C VAL A 423 13.47 24.70 -4.68
N ASN A 424 14.54 25.01 -5.42
CA ASN A 424 15.23 24.05 -6.29
C ASN A 424 14.29 23.43 -7.34
N ALA A 425 13.73 24.27 -8.22
CA ALA A 425 12.77 23.85 -9.22
C ALA A 425 13.30 24.08 -10.65
N GLN A 426 12.86 23.24 -11.59
CA GLN A 426 13.24 23.33 -12.99
C GLN A 426 12.04 23.16 -13.90
N ALA A 427 11.98 23.95 -14.96
CA ALA A 427 11.04 23.81 -16.05
C ALA A 427 11.78 23.75 -17.39
N HIS A 428 11.47 22.75 -18.21
CA HIS A 428 12.10 22.50 -19.49
C HIS A 428 11.05 22.38 -20.58
N ASN A 429 11.21 23.11 -21.67
CA ASN A 429 10.37 22.99 -22.87
C ASN A 429 8.86 23.15 -22.61
N SER A 430 8.49 23.97 -21.62
CA SER A 430 7.08 24.32 -21.36
C SER A 430 6.53 25.18 -22.50
N VAL A 431 5.25 25.05 -22.84
CA VAL A 431 4.66 25.77 -23.99
C VAL A 431 4.44 27.25 -23.73
N ASP A 432 4.03 27.62 -22.52
CA ASP A 432 3.84 29.03 -22.16
C ASP A 432 4.96 29.53 -21.27
N SER A 433 4.86 29.32 -19.97
CA SER A 433 5.84 29.81 -18.99
C SER A 433 6.56 28.66 -18.29
N GLY A 434 7.82 28.88 -17.91
CA GLY A 434 8.51 27.95 -17.02
C GLY A 434 7.78 27.83 -15.68
N ILE A 435 7.49 28.98 -15.06
CA ILE A 435 6.57 29.10 -13.93
C ILE A 435 5.59 30.25 -14.14
N GLN A 436 4.33 30.03 -13.81
CA GLN A 436 3.31 31.07 -13.72
C GLN A 436 2.77 31.18 -12.29
N ILE A 437 2.67 32.42 -11.79
CA ILE A 437 1.98 32.78 -10.56
C ILE A 437 0.73 33.57 -10.96
N SER A 438 -0.46 33.04 -10.63
CA SER A 438 -1.75 33.62 -11.00
C SER A 438 -2.20 34.77 -10.09
N ASP A 439 -3.23 35.48 -10.54
CA ASP A 439 -3.79 36.64 -9.82
C ASP A 439 -4.31 36.22 -8.45
N SER A 440 -4.23 37.14 -7.48
CA SER A 440 -4.61 36.92 -6.08
C SER A 440 -3.81 35.83 -5.34
N ALA A 441 -2.72 35.31 -5.91
CA ALA A 441 -1.70 34.64 -5.11
C ALA A 441 -0.81 35.70 -4.43
N SER A 442 -0.34 35.46 -3.21
CA SER A 442 0.51 36.44 -2.50
C SER A 442 1.55 35.77 -1.61
N ASP A 443 2.59 36.52 -1.24
CA ASP A 443 3.70 36.06 -0.39
C ASP A 443 4.37 34.79 -0.94
N ILE A 444 4.51 34.72 -2.26
CA ILE A 444 5.09 33.55 -2.93
C ILE A 444 6.60 33.71 -2.98
N THR A 445 7.33 32.69 -2.52
CA THR A 445 8.79 32.66 -2.61
C THR A 445 9.22 31.60 -3.60
N VAL A 446 10.03 31.97 -4.60
CA VAL A 446 10.64 31.04 -5.56
C VAL A 446 12.15 31.21 -5.49
N SER A 447 12.88 30.15 -5.13
CA SER A 447 14.33 30.18 -4.92
C SER A 447 15.05 29.09 -5.73
N ASN A 448 16.19 29.43 -6.36
CA ASN A 448 16.98 28.54 -7.21
C ASN A 448 16.10 27.85 -8.28
N PHE A 449 15.39 28.66 -9.06
CA PHE A 449 14.53 28.19 -10.15
C PHE A 449 15.22 28.32 -11.50
N ARG A 450 15.07 27.30 -12.35
CA ARG A 450 15.64 27.27 -13.70
C ARG A 450 14.59 27.01 -14.77
N ALA A 451 14.46 27.93 -15.71
CA ALA A 451 13.62 27.76 -16.91
C ALA A 451 14.51 27.62 -18.16
N PHE A 452 14.27 26.57 -18.94
CA PHE A 452 15.02 26.24 -20.15
C PHE A 452 14.08 26.04 -21.34
N ASN A 453 14.28 26.81 -22.41
CA ASN A 453 13.59 26.67 -23.69
C ASN A 453 12.05 26.68 -23.57
N CYS A 454 11.49 27.45 -22.64
CA CYS A 454 10.04 27.60 -22.51
C CYS A 454 9.50 28.55 -23.59
N GLY A 455 8.24 28.42 -24.00
CA GLY A 455 7.68 29.17 -25.12
C GLY A 455 7.66 30.68 -24.89
N LEU A 456 6.69 31.23 -24.15
CA LEU A 456 6.58 32.68 -23.96
C LEU A 456 7.49 33.21 -22.85
N HIS A 457 7.51 32.62 -21.66
CA HIS A 457 8.16 33.24 -20.51
C HIS A 457 9.00 32.27 -19.66
N GLY A 458 10.03 32.78 -19.00
CA GLY A 458 10.69 32.03 -17.92
C GLY A 458 9.83 32.00 -16.66
N VAL A 459 9.53 33.20 -16.16
CA VAL A 459 8.64 33.48 -15.03
C VAL A 459 7.54 34.42 -15.50
N ARG A 460 6.29 34.08 -15.22
CA ARG A 460 5.12 34.93 -15.47
C ARG A 460 4.37 35.21 -14.17
N LEU A 461 4.22 36.48 -13.83
CA LEU A 461 3.41 36.95 -12.72
C LEU A 461 2.18 37.61 -13.33
N SER A 462 1.02 36.99 -13.17
CA SER A 462 -0.24 37.45 -13.77
C SER A 462 -1.14 38.03 -12.67
N GLY A 463 -1.61 39.28 -12.77
CA GLY A 463 -2.70 39.76 -11.91
C GLY A 463 -2.77 41.26 -11.68
N SER A 464 -3.98 41.79 -11.46
CA SER A 464 -4.20 43.23 -11.21
C SER A 464 -4.01 43.64 -9.74
N SER A 465 -3.92 42.66 -8.84
CA SER A 465 -3.75 42.85 -7.39
C SER A 465 -2.29 42.94 -6.96
N SER A 466 -2.03 43.49 -5.76
CA SER A 466 -0.68 43.54 -5.16
C SER A 466 -0.19 42.15 -4.79
N ILE A 467 0.39 41.46 -5.76
CA ILE A 467 1.09 40.19 -5.55
C ILE A 467 2.48 40.52 -4.99
N HIS A 468 2.80 40.02 -3.80
CA HIS A 468 4.15 40.02 -3.25
C HIS A 468 4.86 38.73 -3.65
N VAL A 469 5.89 38.83 -4.48
CA VAL A 469 6.69 37.67 -4.91
C VAL A 469 8.16 37.92 -4.65
N LEU A 470 8.80 36.99 -3.95
CA LEU A 470 10.24 36.96 -3.79
C LEU A 470 10.85 35.92 -4.74
N LEU A 471 11.69 36.39 -5.66
CA LEU A 471 12.38 35.58 -6.65
C LEU A 471 13.88 35.59 -6.36
N ASN A 472 14.43 34.48 -5.88
CA ASN A 472 15.85 34.35 -5.52
C ASN A 472 16.59 33.41 -6.47
N ASP A 473 17.72 33.84 -7.01
CA ASP A 473 18.58 33.03 -7.89
C ASP A 473 17.81 32.38 -9.06
N ILE A 474 17.18 33.21 -9.88
CA ILE A 474 16.41 32.76 -11.04
C ILE A 474 17.32 32.63 -12.26
N ARG A 475 17.35 31.46 -12.88
CA ARG A 475 18.04 31.24 -14.16
C ARG A 475 17.05 31.01 -15.29
N VAL A 476 17.13 31.82 -16.35
CA VAL A 476 16.32 31.63 -17.56
C VAL A 476 17.21 31.56 -18.78
N GLN A 477 17.00 30.56 -19.63
CA GLN A 477 17.79 30.35 -20.83
C GLN A 477 16.94 29.84 -21.99
N GLY A 478 17.05 30.50 -23.15
CA GLY A 478 16.48 30.02 -24.41
C GLY A 478 14.95 30.11 -24.53
N CYS A 479 14.25 30.77 -23.59
CA CYS A 479 12.80 31.00 -23.75
C CYS A 479 12.50 32.03 -24.86
N ALA A 480 11.36 31.95 -25.56
CA ALA A 480 11.15 32.82 -26.74
C ALA A 480 10.77 34.28 -26.38
N GLY A 481 10.07 34.52 -25.27
CA GLY A 481 9.75 35.87 -24.80
C GLY A 481 10.55 36.29 -23.57
N TYR A 482 9.87 36.87 -22.57
CA TYR A 482 10.54 37.47 -21.41
C TYR A 482 11.10 36.45 -20.41
N ALA A 483 12.26 36.75 -19.83
CA ALA A 483 12.82 36.00 -18.72
C ALA A 483 11.89 36.05 -17.50
N ILE A 484 11.48 37.25 -17.12
CA ILE A 484 10.47 37.51 -16.11
C ILE A 484 9.49 38.49 -16.75
N ARG A 485 8.19 38.19 -16.69
CA ARG A 485 7.08 39.07 -17.07
C ARG A 485 6.18 39.26 -15.87
N ALA A 486 5.91 40.51 -15.51
CA ALA A 486 4.85 40.86 -14.57
C ALA A 486 3.75 41.56 -15.37
N ASP A 487 2.49 41.17 -15.19
CA ASP A 487 1.30 41.79 -15.78
C ASP A 487 0.43 42.36 -14.64
N GLY A 488 0.37 43.68 -14.44
CA GLY A 488 -0.50 44.32 -13.44
C GLY A 488 0.25 44.89 -12.21
N GLY A 489 -0.47 45.35 -11.17
CA GLY A 489 0.05 46.12 -10.00
C GLY A 489 0.88 45.30 -9.00
N ILE A 490 1.97 44.69 -9.46
CA ILE A 490 2.73 43.65 -8.76
C ILE A 490 3.93 44.23 -8.00
N VAL A 491 4.20 43.71 -6.79
CA VAL A 491 5.44 43.98 -6.05
C VAL A 491 6.33 42.73 -6.12
N ALA A 492 7.31 42.76 -7.02
CA ALA A 492 8.26 41.65 -7.19
C ALA A 492 9.66 42.07 -6.70
N GLU A 493 10.18 41.35 -5.72
CA GLU A 493 11.58 41.46 -5.31
C GLU A 493 12.37 40.34 -5.97
N VAL A 494 13.37 40.70 -6.78
CA VAL A 494 14.21 39.76 -7.50
C VAL A 494 15.66 39.91 -7.04
N THR A 495 16.20 38.89 -6.38
CA THR A 495 17.54 38.92 -5.79
C THR A 495 18.40 37.80 -6.35
N GLY A 496 19.48 38.17 -7.05
CA GLY A 496 20.37 37.24 -7.73
C GLY A 496 19.74 36.55 -8.95
N GLY A 497 20.55 35.82 -9.70
CA GLY A 497 20.09 35.06 -10.87
C GLY A 497 20.79 35.43 -12.17
N LYS A 498 20.46 34.71 -13.24
CA LYS A 498 21.09 34.83 -14.56
C LYS A 498 20.11 34.63 -15.71
N CYS A 499 20.06 35.59 -16.63
CA CYS A 499 19.33 35.45 -17.90
C CYS A 499 20.31 35.24 -19.06
N ILE A 500 20.07 34.25 -19.93
CA ILE A 500 20.93 33.92 -21.08
C ILE A 500 20.08 33.86 -22.35
N SER A 501 20.36 34.74 -23.33
CA SER A 501 19.61 34.80 -24.59
C SER A 501 18.10 35.08 -24.43
N ASN A 502 17.73 35.78 -23.34
CA ASN A 502 16.35 36.13 -23.00
C ASN A 502 16.24 37.62 -22.69
N THR A 503 15.14 38.25 -23.13
CA THR A 503 14.80 39.63 -22.76
C THR A 503 14.27 39.66 -21.33
N LEU A 504 14.84 40.44 -20.41
CA LEU A 504 14.21 40.69 -19.11
C LEU A 504 13.19 41.81 -19.32
N GLY A 505 11.88 41.57 -19.23
CA GLY A 505 10.87 42.58 -19.56
C GLY A 505 9.79 42.74 -18.50
N PHE A 506 9.71 43.94 -17.93
CA PHE A 506 8.83 44.25 -16.82
C PHE A 506 7.63 45.08 -17.26
N ILE A 507 6.47 44.45 -17.49
CA ILE A 507 5.26 45.13 -17.98
C ILE A 507 4.37 45.54 -16.80
N GLY A 508 4.77 46.56 -16.04
CA GLY A 508 3.95 47.09 -14.95
C GLY A 508 2.75 47.93 -15.45
N VAL A 509 1.62 47.87 -14.77
CA VAL A 509 0.63 48.98 -14.76
C VAL A 509 0.74 49.70 -13.40
N ASP A 510 0.16 50.89 -13.27
CA ASP A 510 0.14 51.72 -12.04
C ASP A 510 0.41 50.97 -10.71
N GLY A 511 1.43 51.42 -9.96
CA GLY A 511 1.77 50.88 -8.64
C GLY A 511 2.71 49.65 -8.63
N THR A 512 3.10 49.12 -9.80
CA THR A 512 4.09 48.03 -9.88
C THR A 512 5.46 48.49 -9.38
N SER A 513 6.00 47.83 -8.36
CA SER A 513 7.35 48.09 -7.83
C SER A 513 8.19 46.84 -8.01
N ILE A 514 9.25 46.93 -8.81
CA ILE A 514 10.16 45.82 -9.03
C ILE A 514 11.55 46.23 -8.56
N VAL A 515 12.03 45.53 -7.54
CA VAL A 515 13.37 45.69 -6.99
C VAL A 515 14.23 44.56 -7.55
N THR A 516 15.24 44.91 -8.34
CA THR A 516 16.19 43.91 -8.86
C THR A 516 17.56 44.11 -8.21
N THR A 517 18.06 43.11 -7.50
CA THR A 517 19.36 43.15 -6.83
C THR A 517 20.26 42.07 -7.42
N SER A 518 21.42 42.44 -7.99
CA SER A 518 22.47 41.47 -8.41
C SER A 518 22.11 40.45 -9.51
N MET A 519 21.15 40.71 -10.40
CA MET A 519 20.93 39.88 -11.60
C MET A 519 22.07 40.03 -12.61
N LEU A 520 22.74 38.92 -12.97
CA LEU A 520 23.85 38.89 -13.93
C LEU A 520 23.36 38.53 -15.35
N ARG A 521 23.96 39.13 -16.37
CA ARG A 521 23.78 38.73 -17.78
C ARG A 521 25.12 38.44 -18.44
N ASN A 522 25.13 37.57 -19.45
CA ASN A 522 26.32 37.28 -20.26
C ASN A 522 26.04 37.70 -21.72
N GLY A 523 26.86 38.59 -22.29
CA GLY A 523 26.78 39.02 -23.69
C GLY A 523 26.45 40.51 -23.92
N SER A 524 26.48 40.93 -25.19
CA SER A 524 26.32 42.31 -25.72
C SER A 524 24.91 42.92 -25.59
N ASP A 525 24.04 42.37 -24.74
CA ASP A 525 22.60 42.66 -24.74
C ASP A 525 22.18 43.50 -23.52
N ALA A 526 22.05 44.81 -23.76
CA ALA A 526 21.04 45.72 -23.20
C ALA A 526 20.06 45.17 -22.14
N LEU A 527 20.06 45.72 -20.92
CA LEU A 527 18.95 45.52 -19.98
C LEU A 527 17.70 46.19 -20.53
N PHE A 528 16.81 45.43 -21.18
CA PHE A 528 15.60 45.91 -21.82
C PHE A 528 14.41 46.01 -20.85
N VAL A 529 14.36 46.99 -19.95
CA VAL A 529 13.15 47.23 -19.15
C VAL A 529 12.06 47.74 -20.12
N GLY A 530 11.16 46.86 -20.57
CA GLY A 530 9.97 47.24 -21.31
C GLY A 530 8.89 47.72 -20.35
N GLN A 531 8.97 48.97 -19.88
CA GLN A 531 7.95 49.56 -19.01
C GLN A 531 6.70 49.87 -19.82
N SER A 532 5.56 49.36 -19.35
CA SER A 532 4.29 49.98 -19.70
C SER A 532 4.25 51.33 -18.97
N LEU A 533 4.03 52.40 -19.74
CA LEU A 533 3.90 53.74 -19.19
C LEU A 533 2.47 53.99 -18.69
N VAL A 534 1.59 52.98 -18.69
CA VAL A 534 0.17 53.11 -18.41
C VAL A 534 -0.06 53.74 -17.05
N GLY A 535 -0.70 54.91 -17.06
CA GLY A 535 -1.08 55.68 -15.86
C GLY A 535 0.01 56.57 -15.27
N MET A 536 1.19 56.65 -15.91
CA MET A 536 2.18 57.68 -15.59
C MET A 536 1.57 59.08 -15.81
N VAL A 537 1.50 59.85 -14.71
CA VAL A 537 1.08 61.25 -14.70
C VAL A 537 2.33 62.12 -14.68
N VAL A 538 2.27 63.27 -15.35
CA VAL A 538 3.34 64.26 -15.29
C VAL A 538 3.63 64.62 -13.82
N GLY A 539 4.88 64.44 -13.40
CA GLY A 539 5.34 64.72 -12.03
C GLY A 539 5.39 63.51 -11.09
N THR A 540 4.92 62.32 -11.51
CA THR A 540 5.02 61.07 -10.71
C THR A 540 5.96 60.06 -11.38
N PRO A 541 7.29 60.15 -11.18
CA PRO A 541 8.23 59.23 -11.81
C PRO A 541 8.08 57.80 -11.31
N ILE A 542 8.38 56.85 -12.19
CA ILE A 542 8.61 55.46 -11.82
C ILE A 542 10.08 55.30 -11.42
N THR A 543 10.32 54.66 -10.27
CA THR A 543 11.68 54.34 -9.80
C THR A 543 12.03 52.91 -10.18
N ILE A 544 13.19 52.73 -10.81
CA ILE A 544 13.79 51.43 -11.12
C ILE A 544 14.99 51.25 -10.20
N ASN A 545 14.93 50.28 -9.29
CA ASN A 545 16.03 49.93 -8.40
C ASN A 545 16.81 48.75 -9.00
N ASN A 546 18.08 48.99 -9.36
CA ASN A 546 18.99 47.99 -9.89
C ASN A 546 20.43 48.31 -9.52
N THR A 547 21.10 47.41 -8.80
CA THR A 547 22.49 47.60 -8.33
C THR A 547 23.52 47.75 -9.46
N ASN A 548 23.20 47.35 -10.68
CA ASN A 548 24.05 47.52 -11.86
C ASN A 548 23.88 48.90 -12.52
N ILE A 549 22.95 49.74 -12.04
CA ILE A 549 22.83 51.13 -12.46
C ILE A 549 23.86 51.95 -11.71
N HIS A 550 24.67 52.68 -12.47
CA HIS A 550 25.64 53.63 -11.97
C HIS A 550 25.36 55.00 -12.59
N THR A 551 25.88 56.05 -11.98
CA THR A 551 25.76 57.41 -12.51
C THR A 551 26.37 57.58 -13.90
N ASN A 552 27.23 56.64 -14.34
CA ASN A 552 27.83 56.58 -15.67
C ASN A 552 27.21 55.53 -16.61
N SER A 553 26.12 54.85 -16.21
CA SER A 553 25.42 53.91 -17.09
C SER A 553 24.88 54.62 -18.33
N ARG A 554 24.96 53.97 -19.50
CA ARG A 554 24.36 54.50 -20.72
C ARG A 554 22.92 54.01 -20.82
N ILE A 555 21.98 54.94 -20.74
CA ILE A 555 20.55 54.64 -20.83
C ILE A 555 20.03 55.01 -22.22
N LEU A 556 19.49 54.02 -22.93
CA LEU A 556 18.72 54.22 -24.15
C LEU A 556 17.24 54.04 -23.81
N LEU A 557 16.47 55.13 -23.84
CA LEU A 557 15.03 55.11 -23.62
C LEU A 557 14.31 55.34 -24.95
N GLN A 558 13.48 54.40 -25.37
CA GLN A 558 12.79 54.41 -26.66
C GLN A 558 11.31 54.10 -26.47
N ALA A 559 10.42 54.90 -27.04
CA ALA A 559 9.02 54.51 -27.15
C ALA A 559 8.90 53.22 -27.97
N SER A 560 8.14 52.24 -27.46
CA SER A 560 7.94 50.94 -28.12
C SER A 560 6.68 50.92 -29.00
N ASN A 561 5.84 51.96 -28.94
CA ASN A 561 4.70 52.16 -29.82
C ASN A 561 4.28 53.65 -29.89
N ALA A 562 3.27 53.96 -30.70
CA ALA A 562 2.77 55.31 -30.90
C ALA A 562 2.25 55.97 -29.61
N ALA A 563 1.52 55.22 -28.77
CA ALA A 563 1.04 55.73 -27.48
C ALA A 563 2.19 56.07 -26.53
N GLY A 564 3.25 55.25 -26.50
CA GLY A 564 4.48 55.53 -25.76
C GLY A 564 5.25 56.72 -26.30
N ALA A 565 5.24 56.94 -27.62
CA ALA A 565 5.87 58.10 -28.23
C ALA A 565 5.14 59.39 -27.83
N SER A 566 3.80 59.35 -27.79
CA SER A 566 2.97 60.48 -27.34
C SER A 566 3.21 60.84 -25.86
N ALA A 567 3.56 59.87 -25.02
CA ALA A 567 3.87 60.10 -23.60
C ALA A 567 5.21 60.82 -23.37
N GLN A 568 6.12 60.78 -24.36
CA GLN A 568 7.45 61.40 -24.29
C GLN A 568 8.23 61.01 -23.01
N PRO A 569 8.58 59.72 -22.86
CA PRO A 569 9.29 59.25 -21.68
C PRO A 569 10.72 59.82 -21.64
N PHE A 570 11.19 60.23 -20.45
CA PHE A 570 12.53 60.74 -20.23
C PHE A 570 13.13 60.19 -18.93
N VAL A 571 14.47 60.13 -18.86
CA VAL A 571 15.16 59.80 -17.60
C VAL A 571 15.12 61.04 -16.71
N GLN A 572 14.37 60.97 -15.61
CA GLN A 572 14.18 62.06 -14.67
C GLN A 572 15.36 62.20 -13.70
N SER A 573 15.93 61.09 -13.24
CA SER A 573 17.14 61.07 -12.43
C SER A 573 17.88 59.74 -12.57
N ILE A 574 19.19 59.75 -12.34
CA ILE A 574 20.01 58.54 -12.27
C ILE A 574 20.94 58.64 -11.06
N GLY A 575 20.96 57.59 -10.24
CA GLY A 575 21.83 57.44 -9.09
C GLY A 575 22.47 56.06 -9.07
N THR A 576 23.45 55.85 -8.20
CA THR A 576 24.00 54.51 -7.98
C THR A 576 22.91 53.62 -7.39
N GLY A 577 22.60 52.50 -8.06
CA GLY A 577 21.58 51.55 -7.65
C GLY A 577 20.15 51.90 -8.06
N GLN A 578 19.89 53.07 -8.66
CA GLN A 578 18.53 53.48 -9.01
C GLN A 578 18.46 54.46 -10.19
N MET A 579 17.37 54.43 -10.94
CA MET A 579 17.02 55.50 -11.89
C MET A 579 15.52 55.81 -11.82
N GLN A 580 15.15 57.02 -12.19
CA GLN A 580 13.76 57.44 -12.30
C GLN A 580 13.41 57.79 -13.73
N ILE A 581 12.21 57.39 -14.16
CA ILE A 581 11.67 57.68 -15.48
C ILE A 581 10.39 58.49 -15.30
N GLY A 582 10.34 59.64 -15.97
CA GLY A 582 9.16 60.49 -16.05
C GLY A 582 8.56 60.46 -17.45
N VAL A 583 7.36 61.04 -17.58
CA VAL A 583 6.70 61.32 -18.85
C VAL A 583 6.42 62.81 -18.95
N ALA A 584 6.60 63.39 -20.13
CA ALA A 584 6.27 64.80 -20.35
C ALA A 584 4.77 65.01 -20.66
N VAL A 585 4.07 63.94 -21.02
CA VAL A 585 2.62 63.92 -21.27
C VAL A 585 2.03 62.70 -20.56
N ASN A 586 0.86 62.86 -19.93
CA ASN A 586 0.15 61.76 -19.29
C ASN A 586 0.00 60.59 -20.26
N ALA A 587 0.50 59.44 -19.86
CA ALA A 587 0.55 58.26 -20.71
C ALA A 587 -0.84 57.61 -20.80
N THR A 588 -1.32 57.42 -22.04
CA THR A 588 -2.58 56.73 -22.29
C THR A 588 -2.43 55.21 -22.11
N ALA A 589 -3.55 54.52 -21.90
CA ALA A 589 -3.57 53.06 -21.81
C ALA A 589 -2.90 52.43 -23.05
N GLY A 590 -2.01 51.46 -22.82
CA GLY A 590 -1.21 50.83 -23.87
C GLY A 590 0.03 51.63 -24.32
N ALA A 591 0.45 52.70 -23.64
CA ALA A 591 1.74 53.34 -23.89
C ALA A 591 2.91 52.48 -23.39
N PHE A 592 3.95 52.30 -24.20
CA PHE A 592 5.13 51.50 -23.83
C PHE A 592 6.45 52.22 -24.12
N ALA A 593 7.42 52.06 -23.23
CA ALA A 593 8.82 52.42 -23.47
C ALA A 593 9.75 51.25 -23.18
N ARG A 594 10.77 51.11 -24.01
CA ARG A 594 11.89 50.20 -23.85
C ARG A 594 13.07 51.01 -23.33
N ILE A 595 13.58 50.61 -22.18
CA ILE A 595 14.79 51.15 -21.59
C ILE A 595 15.88 50.12 -21.81
N GLN A 596 17.03 50.52 -22.31
CA GLN A 596 18.23 49.71 -22.47
C GLN A 596 19.32 50.33 -21.59
N ILE A 597 19.75 49.61 -20.56
CA ILE A 597 20.89 49.99 -19.71
C ILE A 597 22.13 49.26 -20.24
N MET A 598 23.18 50.03 -20.55
CA MET A 598 24.47 49.57 -21.10
C MET A 598 25.66 50.05 -20.26
#